data_AF-A0A2V8LJS3-F1
#
_entry.id   AF-A0A2V8LJS3-F1
#
_cell.length_a   1.000
_cell.length_b   1.000
_cell.length_c   1.000
_cell.angle_alpha   90.00
_cell.angle_beta   90.00
_cell.angle_gamma   90.00
#
_symmetry.space_group_name_H-M   'P 1'
#
loop_
_entity.id
_entity.type
_entity.pdbx_description
1 polymer ?
#
loop_
_entity_poly.entity_id
_entity_poly.type
_entity_poly.pdbx_seq_one_letter_code
_entity_poly.pdbx_strand_id
1 'polypeptide(L)'
;MQMENVSGVTLLYPEFLYGLKSYSLLFDKFYVYGLSSIPYLGVEENLKADVEFLKEKGVLVELPLDVWIEVGKEAHASEDYKKLIATFDNATVNAENVASDHDYFTRLASAKMAAKGVETVPICEREFPTKLFGAKTQPREVVMANTLRIGLNALPTPDETCAWEDILRFRADMKGEAWGFRRFLRDLTANEKPESEIREEIKWFFKQYSESMKTHQLKSSLTAIDVLMIPFGVVGKVLTFQWAELPKLVVSFKKRQVELREAEMKAPGKECAYVFKAQQQFRTQSKSAERAFTRPALSWPI
;
A
#
# COMPACT_ATOMS: atom_id res chain seq x y z
N MET A 1 -16.10 14.85 -4.72
CA MET A 1 -14.83 14.31 -5.24
C MET A 1 -14.83 12.82 -5.00
N GLN A 2 -14.99 12.02 -6.06
CA GLN A 2 -14.99 10.55 -5.98
C GLN A 2 -13.52 10.08 -6.03
N MET A 3 -12.95 9.67 -4.90
CA MET A 3 -11.65 8.98 -4.84
C MET A 3 -11.78 7.54 -5.37
N GLU A 4 -12.20 7.38 -6.62
CA GLU A 4 -12.42 6.05 -7.20
C GLU A 4 -11.11 5.35 -7.58
N ASN A 5 -10.01 6.10 -7.77
CA ASN A 5 -8.66 5.55 -7.98
C ASN A 5 -7.62 6.47 -7.32
N VAL A 6 -6.73 5.92 -6.49
CA VAL A 6 -5.61 6.69 -5.91
C VAL A 6 -4.35 6.32 -6.69
N SER A 7 -3.66 7.29 -7.28
CA SER A 7 -2.44 7.03 -8.05
C SER A 7 -1.21 7.50 -7.29
N GLY A 8 -0.15 6.69 -7.29
CA GLY A 8 1.16 7.08 -6.78
C GLY A 8 1.98 7.78 -7.87
N VAL A 9 2.83 8.72 -7.49
CA VAL A 9 3.91 9.23 -8.35
C VAL A 9 5.24 8.87 -7.68
N THR A 10 6.19 8.37 -8.46
CA THR A 10 7.53 8.02 -7.96
C THR A 10 8.55 8.02 -9.10
N LEU A 11 9.83 8.01 -8.76
CA LEU A 11 10.91 7.82 -9.72
C LEU A 11 11.26 6.34 -9.80
N LEU A 12 11.45 5.83 -11.02
CA LEU A 12 11.66 4.40 -11.22
C LEU A 12 13.15 4.06 -11.23
N TYR A 13 13.55 3.32 -10.20
CA TYR A 13 14.85 2.66 -10.12
C TYR A 13 14.67 1.15 -9.98
N PRO A 14 15.64 0.33 -10.43
CA PRO A 14 15.56 -1.12 -10.30
C PRO A 14 15.21 -1.59 -8.88
N GLU A 15 15.81 -0.97 -7.87
CA GLU A 15 15.59 -1.29 -6.45
C GLU A 15 14.18 -0.93 -5.99
N PHE A 16 13.59 0.12 -6.58
CA PHE A 16 12.25 0.61 -6.24
C PHE A 16 11.15 -0.25 -6.87
N LEU A 17 11.41 -0.91 -8.01
CA LEU A 17 10.46 -1.85 -8.63
C LEU A 17 10.09 -3.00 -7.68
N TYR A 18 11.05 -3.53 -6.93
CA TYR A 18 10.79 -4.52 -5.88
C TYR A 18 9.91 -3.94 -4.76
N GLY A 19 10.07 -2.65 -4.46
CA GLY A 19 9.27 -1.92 -3.48
C GLY A 19 7.84 -1.59 -3.93
N LEU A 20 7.51 -1.63 -5.22
CA LEU A 20 6.16 -1.29 -5.70
C LEU A 20 5.09 -2.23 -5.16
N LYS A 21 5.43 -3.51 -4.92
CA LYS A 21 4.51 -4.48 -4.30
C LYS A 21 4.04 -4.00 -2.93
N SER A 22 4.93 -3.39 -2.14
CA SER A 22 4.62 -2.80 -0.83
C SER A 22 3.53 -1.74 -0.88
N TYR A 23 3.46 -0.99 -1.98
CA TYR A 23 2.52 0.12 -2.18
C TYR A 23 1.27 -0.28 -2.98
N SER A 24 1.29 -1.45 -3.59
CA SER A 24 0.26 -1.90 -4.54
C SER A 24 -1.13 -2.04 -3.91
N LEU A 25 -1.23 -2.34 -2.62
CA LEU A 25 -2.52 -2.39 -1.90
C LEU A 25 -3.10 -1.00 -1.63
N LEU A 26 -2.32 0.07 -1.81
CA LEU A 26 -2.73 1.45 -1.57
C LEU A 26 -3.10 2.15 -2.86
N PHE A 27 -2.27 1.96 -3.89
CA PHE A 27 -2.36 2.69 -5.14
C PHE A 27 -2.86 1.83 -6.27
N ASP A 28 -3.72 2.45 -7.07
CA ASP A 28 -4.31 1.79 -8.20
C ASP A 28 -3.38 1.77 -9.42
N LYS A 29 -2.61 2.85 -9.55
CA LYS A 29 -1.65 3.11 -10.61
C LYS A 29 -0.41 3.81 -10.04
N PHE A 30 0.70 3.67 -10.73
CA PHE A 30 1.95 4.35 -10.46
C PHE A 30 2.36 5.13 -11.70
N TYR A 31 2.39 6.45 -11.59
CA TYR A 31 3.05 7.31 -12.55
C TYR A 31 4.53 7.34 -12.23
N VAL A 32 5.33 6.97 -13.22
CA VAL A 32 6.75 6.74 -13.03
C VAL A 32 7.56 7.44 -14.09
N TYR A 33 8.69 8.00 -13.68
CA TYR A 33 9.67 8.55 -14.61
C TYR A 33 10.72 7.50 -14.97
N GLY A 34 11.13 7.48 -16.24
CA GLY A 34 12.23 6.62 -16.71
C GLY A 34 11.77 5.21 -17.06
N LEU A 35 10.46 4.98 -17.20
CA LEU A 35 9.90 3.68 -17.51
C LEU A 35 10.27 3.22 -18.94
N SER A 36 10.40 4.14 -19.88
CA SER A 36 10.96 3.89 -21.21
C SER A 36 12.43 3.49 -21.20
N SER A 37 13.16 3.83 -20.12
CA SER A 37 14.60 3.60 -20.02
C SER A 37 14.94 2.21 -19.47
N ILE A 38 13.99 1.53 -18.80
CA ILE A 38 14.21 0.23 -18.14
C ILE A 38 14.85 -0.84 -19.05
N PRO A 39 14.40 -1.04 -20.31
CA PRO A 39 14.97 -2.07 -21.18
C PRO A 39 16.50 -1.91 -21.39
N TYR A 40 17.02 -0.70 -21.15
CA TYR A 40 18.42 -0.34 -21.37
C TYR A 40 19.26 -0.35 -20.07
N LEU A 41 18.66 -0.53 -18.89
CA LEU A 41 19.33 -0.40 -17.59
C LEU A 41 20.04 -1.67 -17.09
N GLY A 42 20.23 -2.70 -17.93
CA GLY A 42 20.91 -3.93 -17.53
C GLY A 42 20.20 -4.72 -16.43
N VAL A 43 18.91 -4.47 -16.22
CA VAL A 43 18.07 -5.16 -15.23
C VAL A 43 17.80 -6.62 -15.59
N GLU A 44 17.54 -7.43 -14.56
CA GLU A 44 17.18 -8.84 -14.70
C GLU A 44 15.92 -9.03 -15.56
N GLU A 45 15.84 -10.15 -16.28
CA GLU A 45 14.80 -10.39 -17.29
C GLU A 45 13.40 -10.60 -16.67
N ASN A 46 13.33 -11.21 -15.49
CA ASN A 46 12.12 -11.29 -14.67
C ASN A 46 11.53 -9.90 -14.35
N LEU A 47 12.39 -8.93 -14.04
CA LEU A 47 11.99 -7.58 -13.69
C LEU A 47 11.46 -6.82 -14.91
N LYS A 48 12.06 -7.04 -16.09
CA LYS A 48 11.53 -6.50 -17.34
C LYS A 48 10.15 -7.08 -17.67
N ALA A 49 9.98 -8.39 -17.49
CA ALA A 49 8.69 -9.05 -17.69
C ALA A 49 7.60 -8.50 -16.75
N ASP A 50 7.94 -8.31 -15.46
CA ASP A 50 7.04 -7.67 -14.49
C ASP A 50 6.67 -6.24 -14.93
N VAL A 51 7.64 -5.44 -15.38
CA VAL A 51 7.41 -4.08 -15.87
C VAL A 51 6.47 -4.08 -17.08
N GLU A 52 6.72 -4.94 -18.07
CA GLU A 52 5.88 -5.05 -19.26
C GLU A 52 4.47 -5.49 -18.90
N PHE A 53 4.33 -6.49 -18.03
CA PHE A 53 3.05 -6.94 -17.50
C PHE A 53 2.30 -5.79 -16.83
N LEU A 54 2.94 -5.04 -15.92
CA LEU A 54 2.31 -3.94 -15.21
C LEU A 54 1.93 -2.77 -16.12
N LYS A 55 2.71 -2.52 -17.18
CA LYS A 55 2.38 -1.56 -18.24
C LYS A 55 1.13 -1.99 -19.00
N GLU A 56 1.06 -3.26 -19.41
CA GLU A 56 -0.10 -3.82 -20.12
C GLU A 56 -1.36 -3.75 -19.26
N LYS A 57 -1.25 -4.02 -17.95
CA LYS A 57 -2.36 -3.87 -16.99
C LYS A 57 -2.70 -2.41 -16.66
N GLY A 58 -1.96 -1.44 -17.18
CA GLY A 58 -2.17 -0.02 -16.91
C GLY A 58 -1.91 0.39 -15.45
N VAL A 59 -1.15 -0.45 -14.73
CA VAL A 59 -0.75 -0.22 -13.33
C VAL A 59 0.50 0.66 -13.30
N LEU A 60 1.44 0.44 -14.22
CA LEU A 60 2.65 1.23 -14.37
C LEU A 60 2.53 2.13 -15.61
N VAL A 61 2.57 3.45 -15.41
CA VAL A 61 2.30 4.45 -16.45
C VAL A 61 3.45 5.45 -16.49
N GLU A 62 3.98 5.75 -17.67
CA GLU A 62 5.00 6.80 -17.80
C GLU A 62 4.40 8.15 -17.39
N LEU A 63 5.16 8.91 -16.61
CA LEU A 63 4.82 10.29 -16.29
C LEU A 63 4.71 11.11 -17.60
N PRO A 64 3.66 11.93 -17.80
CA PRO A 64 3.53 12.74 -18.99
C PRO A 64 4.77 13.63 -19.23
N LEU A 65 5.27 13.64 -20.47
CA LEU A 65 6.51 14.34 -20.82
C LEU A 65 6.46 15.85 -20.54
N ASP A 66 5.30 16.46 -20.75
CA ASP A 66 5.06 17.87 -20.46
C ASP A 66 5.17 18.17 -18.95
N VAL A 67 4.61 17.30 -18.10
CA VAL A 67 4.80 17.35 -16.65
C VAL A 67 6.28 17.24 -16.30
N TRP A 68 7.00 16.30 -16.89
CA TRP A 68 8.44 16.15 -16.64
C TRP A 68 9.25 17.40 -17.02
N ILE A 69 8.97 17.98 -18.19
CA ILE A 69 9.63 19.22 -18.64
C ILE A 69 9.33 20.38 -17.69
N GLU A 70 8.10 20.52 -17.22
CA GLU A 70 7.72 21.56 -16.25
C GLU A 70 8.44 21.38 -14.91
N VAL A 71 8.45 20.14 -14.40
CA VAL A 71 9.17 19.78 -13.17
C VAL A 71 10.65 20.13 -13.29
N GLY A 72 11.29 19.74 -14.39
CA GLY A 72 12.70 20.07 -14.65
C GLY A 72 12.95 21.58 -14.66
N LYS A 73 12.12 22.36 -15.37
CA LYS A 73 12.27 23.82 -15.43
C LYS A 73 12.14 24.48 -14.05
N GLU A 74 11.14 24.06 -13.27
CA GLU A 74 10.87 24.64 -11.96
C GLU A 74 11.90 24.22 -10.91
N ALA A 75 12.36 22.97 -10.95
CA ALA A 75 13.49 22.52 -10.12
C ALA A 75 14.72 23.40 -10.33
N HIS A 76 15.18 23.57 -11.57
CA HIS A 76 16.38 24.36 -11.87
C HIS A 76 16.22 25.87 -11.56
N ALA A 77 14.99 26.39 -11.57
CA ALA A 77 14.70 27.77 -11.19
C ALA A 77 14.61 27.97 -9.67
N SER A 78 14.30 26.92 -8.91
CA SER A 78 14.02 26.98 -7.47
C SER A 78 15.28 27.27 -6.65
N GLU A 79 15.22 28.30 -5.81
CA GLU A 79 16.29 28.64 -4.88
C GLU A 79 16.44 27.57 -3.78
N ASP A 80 15.34 26.90 -3.41
CA ASP A 80 15.36 25.81 -2.44
C ASP A 80 16.01 24.56 -3.03
N TYR A 81 15.78 24.28 -4.31
CA TYR A 81 16.47 23.21 -5.03
C TYR A 81 17.96 23.50 -5.21
N LYS A 82 18.33 24.75 -5.52
CA LYS A 82 19.74 25.16 -5.57
C LYS A 82 20.43 25.03 -4.21
N LYS A 83 19.76 25.37 -3.11
CA LYS A 83 20.27 25.13 -1.75
C LYS A 83 20.43 23.62 -1.47
N LEU A 84 19.46 22.81 -1.89
CA LEU A 84 19.53 21.36 -1.78
C LEU A 84 20.75 20.81 -2.55
N ILE A 85 20.96 21.22 -3.81
CA ILE A 85 22.14 20.82 -4.59
C ILE A 85 23.44 21.37 -3.99
N ALA A 86 23.46 22.61 -3.49
CA ALA A 86 24.65 23.18 -2.86
C ALA A 86 25.07 22.40 -1.58
N THR A 87 24.13 21.72 -0.92
CA THR A 87 24.47 20.74 0.12
C THR A 87 25.06 19.44 -0.43
N PHE A 88 24.78 19.10 -1.68
CA PHE A 88 25.37 17.96 -2.39
C PHE A 88 26.80 18.24 -2.87
N ASP A 89 27.11 19.46 -3.33
CA ASP A 89 28.46 19.81 -3.83
C ASP A 89 29.53 19.85 -2.71
N ASN A 90 29.10 20.03 -1.45
CA ASN A 90 30.01 20.06 -0.28
C ASN A 90 30.10 18.73 0.47
N ALA A 91 29.28 17.75 0.11
CA ALA A 91 29.29 16.39 0.67
C ALA A 91 29.66 15.40 -0.43
N THR A 92 30.38 14.33 -0.12
CA THR A 92 30.45 13.19 -1.06
C THR A 92 29.02 12.79 -1.44
N VAL A 93 28.74 12.55 -2.73
CA VAL A 93 27.46 11.99 -3.19
C VAL A 93 27.20 10.73 -2.37
N ASN A 94 26.31 10.83 -1.40
CA ASN A 94 25.93 9.74 -0.52
C ASN A 94 24.47 9.39 -0.82
N ALA A 95 24.07 8.18 -0.44
CA ALA A 95 22.70 7.70 -0.68
C ALA A 95 21.64 8.66 -0.11
N GLU A 96 22.02 9.44 0.90
CA GLU A 96 21.11 10.40 1.52
C GLU A 96 20.76 11.58 0.62
N ASN A 97 21.77 12.17 -0.01
CA ASN A 97 21.59 13.31 -0.89
C ASN A 97 20.74 12.93 -2.12
N VAL A 98 20.96 11.74 -2.67
CA VAL A 98 20.19 11.20 -3.82
C VAL A 98 18.70 11.04 -3.48
N ALA A 99 18.37 10.48 -2.32
CA ALA A 99 16.99 10.30 -1.90
C ALA A 99 16.24 11.64 -1.68
N SER A 100 16.92 12.67 -1.16
CA SER A 100 16.32 14.01 -1.03
C SER A 100 16.00 14.65 -2.38
N ASP A 101 16.88 14.47 -3.37
CA ASP A 101 16.67 14.95 -4.73
C ASP A 101 15.43 14.27 -5.35
N HIS A 102 15.37 12.94 -5.25
CA HIS A 102 14.26 12.14 -5.75
C HIS A 102 12.92 12.55 -5.15
N ASP A 103 12.88 12.77 -3.84
CA ASP A 103 11.68 13.21 -3.14
C ASP A 103 11.21 14.60 -3.60
N TYR A 104 12.15 15.51 -3.86
CA TYR A 104 11.83 16.83 -4.40
C TYR A 104 11.13 16.71 -5.76
N PHE A 105 11.74 15.98 -6.71
CA PHE A 105 11.16 15.76 -8.04
C PHE A 105 9.81 15.05 -7.97
N THR A 106 9.68 14.03 -7.12
CA THR A 106 8.44 13.25 -6.95
C THR A 106 7.29 14.12 -6.42
N ARG A 107 7.56 14.97 -5.43
CA ARG A 107 6.57 15.90 -4.87
C ARG A 107 6.15 16.95 -5.89
N LEU A 108 7.11 17.52 -6.62
CA LEU A 108 6.83 18.50 -7.65
C LEU A 108 6.01 17.90 -8.80
N ALA A 109 6.37 16.70 -9.26
CA ALA A 109 5.61 15.96 -10.27
C ALA A 109 4.17 15.70 -9.81
N SER A 110 3.98 15.26 -8.56
CA SER A 110 2.64 15.06 -8.00
C SER A 110 1.83 16.36 -7.95
N ALA A 111 2.44 17.50 -7.60
CA ALA A 111 1.76 18.79 -7.60
C ALA A 111 1.35 19.24 -9.02
N LYS A 112 2.19 18.98 -10.02
CA LYS A 112 1.88 19.27 -11.44
C LYS A 112 0.78 18.38 -11.99
N MET A 113 0.78 17.09 -11.65
CA MET A 113 -0.31 16.17 -11.98
C MET A 113 -1.65 16.63 -11.37
N ALA A 114 -1.63 17.04 -10.09
CA ALA A 114 -2.80 17.59 -9.42
C ALA A 114 -3.33 18.87 -10.10
N ALA A 115 -2.45 19.77 -10.53
CA ALA A 115 -2.82 20.96 -11.30
C ALA A 115 -3.48 20.64 -12.65
N LYS A 116 -3.21 19.45 -13.21
CA LYS A 116 -3.83 18.92 -14.43
C LYS A 116 -5.09 18.08 -14.16
N GLY A 117 -5.58 18.06 -12.91
CA GLY A 117 -6.78 17.35 -12.51
C GLY A 117 -6.58 15.85 -12.25
N VAL A 118 -5.33 15.37 -12.22
CA VAL A 118 -5.01 13.98 -11.85
C VAL A 118 -4.59 13.94 -10.40
N GLU A 119 -5.44 13.36 -9.55
CA GLU A 119 -5.13 13.20 -8.12
C GLU A 119 -4.05 12.13 -7.93
N THR A 120 -2.86 12.57 -7.52
CA THR A 120 -1.72 11.71 -7.24
C THR A 120 -1.14 11.97 -5.85
N VAL A 121 -0.50 10.96 -5.29
CA VAL A 121 0.25 11.05 -4.04
C VAL A 121 1.72 10.77 -4.32
N PRO A 122 2.65 11.62 -3.85
CA PRO A 122 4.07 11.34 -4.00
C PRO A 122 4.47 10.18 -3.07
N ILE A 123 5.12 9.16 -3.63
CA ILE A 123 5.73 8.07 -2.86
C ILE A 123 7.20 8.43 -2.65
N CYS A 124 7.47 8.95 -1.47
CA CYS A 124 8.79 9.45 -1.09
C CYS A 124 9.58 8.41 -0.29
N GLU A 125 10.90 8.45 -0.43
CA GLU A 125 11.82 7.64 0.36
C GLU A 125 11.97 8.20 1.79
N ARG A 126 11.72 9.50 1.98
CA ARG A 126 11.89 10.21 3.24
C ARG A 126 10.64 10.94 3.68
N GLU A 127 10.58 11.16 4.99
CA GLU A 127 9.60 12.06 5.57
C GLU A 127 9.80 13.48 5.02
N PHE A 128 8.68 14.19 4.88
CA PHE A 128 8.75 15.58 4.45
C PHE A 128 9.52 16.39 5.49
N PRO A 129 10.56 17.17 5.11
CA PRO A 129 11.33 17.93 6.08
C PRO A 129 10.48 19.07 6.66
N THR A 130 9.81 18.79 7.79
CA THR A 130 8.93 19.75 8.49
C THR A 130 9.67 21.02 8.91
N LYS A 131 10.99 20.92 9.12
CA LYS A 131 11.87 22.03 9.49
C LYS A 131 12.20 22.99 8.33
N LEU A 132 12.07 22.58 7.07
CA LEU A 132 12.42 23.44 5.92
C LEU A 132 11.39 24.56 5.67
N PHE A 133 10.16 24.43 6.16
CA PHE A 133 9.07 25.34 5.77
C PHE A 133 8.47 26.19 6.89
N GLY A 134 9.03 26.17 8.11
CA GLY A 134 8.57 27.02 9.21
C GLY A 134 7.05 26.95 9.49
N ALA A 135 6.38 25.93 8.96
CA ALA A 135 4.94 25.84 8.91
C ALA A 135 4.45 25.42 10.29
N LYS A 136 3.61 26.25 10.91
CA LYS A 136 2.85 25.82 12.08
C LYS A 136 1.81 24.83 11.58
N THR A 137 2.10 23.54 11.71
CA THR A 137 1.18 22.46 11.33
C THR A 137 -0.14 22.65 12.07
N GLN A 138 -1.25 22.71 11.34
CA GLN A 138 -2.56 22.88 11.98
C GLN A 138 -2.94 21.60 12.74
N PRO A 139 -3.68 21.68 13.85
CA PRO A 139 -4.13 20.50 14.60
C PRO A 139 -4.82 19.45 13.72
N ARG A 140 -5.64 19.89 12.77
CA ARG A 140 -6.33 19.02 11.80
C ARG A 140 -5.37 18.26 10.87
N GLU A 141 -4.27 18.89 10.44
CA GLU A 141 -3.27 18.24 9.59
C GLU A 141 -2.54 17.13 10.35
N VAL A 142 -2.25 17.37 11.64
CA VAL A 142 -1.66 16.35 12.53
C VAL A 142 -2.61 15.17 12.72
N VAL A 143 -3.89 15.42 12.97
CA VAL A 143 -4.92 14.37 13.10
C VAL A 143 -5.01 13.56 11.81
N MET A 144 -5.08 14.23 10.64
CA MET A 144 -5.14 13.56 9.35
C MET A 144 -3.90 12.68 9.09
N ALA A 145 -2.71 13.20 9.35
CA ALA A 145 -1.47 12.45 9.21
C ALA A 145 -1.44 11.22 10.14
N ASN A 146 -1.85 11.38 11.40
CA ASN A 146 -1.91 10.29 12.36
C ASN A 146 -2.93 9.22 11.97
N THR A 147 -4.13 9.59 11.54
CA THR A 147 -5.15 8.64 11.07
C THR A 147 -4.68 7.85 9.87
N LEU A 148 -4.10 8.52 8.86
CA LEU A 148 -3.56 7.85 7.69
C LEU A 148 -2.41 6.92 8.09
N ARG A 149 -1.46 7.39 8.89
CA ARG A 149 -0.34 6.56 9.37
C ARG A 149 -0.83 5.31 10.10
N ILE A 150 -1.75 5.44 11.05
CA ILE A 150 -2.28 4.29 11.80
C ILE A 150 -3.06 3.35 10.88
N GLY A 151 -3.93 3.88 10.02
CA GLY A 151 -4.75 3.09 9.11
C GLY A 151 -3.92 2.32 8.08
N LEU A 152 -2.94 2.99 7.46
CA LEU A 152 -2.06 2.39 6.46
C LEU A 152 -1.12 1.35 7.09
N ASN A 153 -0.61 1.57 8.30
CA ASN A 153 0.21 0.60 9.04
C ASN A 153 -0.56 -0.68 9.43
N ALA A 154 -1.90 -0.68 9.33
CA ALA A 154 -2.67 -1.89 9.55
C ALA A 154 -2.65 -2.83 8.34
N LEU A 155 -2.36 -2.32 7.14
CA LEU A 155 -2.27 -3.15 5.93
C LEU A 155 -0.98 -3.98 5.95
N PRO A 156 -1.02 -5.23 5.46
CA PRO A 156 0.20 -5.97 5.22
C PRO A 156 0.96 -5.37 4.04
N THR A 157 2.26 -5.60 4.02
CA THR A 157 3.13 -5.22 2.91
C THR A 157 3.40 -6.46 2.07
N PRO A 158 2.84 -6.58 0.85
CA PRO A 158 3.21 -7.66 -0.07
C PRO A 158 4.72 -7.60 -0.34
N ASP A 159 5.38 -8.75 -0.22
CA ASP A 159 6.81 -8.86 -0.45
C ASP A 159 7.10 -9.38 -1.88
N GLU A 160 8.39 -9.60 -2.17
CA GLU A 160 8.83 -10.10 -3.47
C GLU A 160 8.26 -11.49 -3.81
N THR A 161 7.90 -12.29 -2.80
CA THR A 161 7.32 -13.64 -2.98
C THR A 161 5.86 -13.63 -3.43
N CYS A 162 5.17 -12.49 -3.27
CA CYS A 162 3.79 -12.32 -3.71
C CYS A 162 3.74 -12.14 -5.24
N ALA A 163 2.98 -12.97 -5.96
CA ALA A 163 2.78 -12.80 -7.40
C ALA A 163 1.98 -11.52 -7.70
N TRP A 164 2.36 -10.79 -8.75
CA TRP A 164 1.65 -9.56 -9.13
C TRP A 164 0.19 -9.83 -9.48
N GLU A 165 -0.11 -10.94 -10.13
CA GLU A 165 -1.45 -11.38 -10.49
C GLU A 165 -2.34 -11.54 -9.25
N ASP A 166 -1.80 -12.08 -8.16
CA ASP A 166 -2.55 -12.28 -6.91
C ASP A 166 -2.87 -10.94 -6.24
N ILE A 167 -1.93 -9.98 -6.28
CA ILE A 167 -2.13 -8.62 -5.80
C ILE A 167 -3.21 -7.91 -6.62
N LEU A 168 -3.10 -7.94 -7.95
CA LEU A 168 -4.03 -7.26 -8.85
C LEU A 168 -5.44 -7.87 -8.79
N ARG A 169 -5.53 -9.21 -8.71
CA ARG A 169 -6.80 -9.91 -8.51
C ARG A 169 -7.44 -9.53 -7.20
N PHE A 170 -6.68 -9.54 -6.10
CA PHE A 170 -7.17 -9.13 -4.78
C PHE A 170 -7.74 -7.71 -4.82
N ARG A 171 -7.02 -6.76 -5.42
CA ARG A 171 -7.51 -5.38 -5.54
C ARG A 171 -8.79 -5.26 -6.34
N ALA A 172 -8.88 -5.98 -7.45
CA ALA A 172 -10.08 -5.98 -8.28
C ALA A 172 -11.30 -6.53 -7.52
N ASP A 173 -11.11 -7.63 -6.78
CA ASP A 173 -12.16 -8.28 -6.00
C ASP A 173 -12.60 -7.44 -4.79
N MET A 174 -11.69 -6.64 -4.23
CA MET A 174 -11.86 -5.92 -2.96
C MET A 174 -12.12 -4.42 -3.12
N LYS A 175 -12.45 -3.95 -4.32
CA LYS A 175 -12.60 -2.52 -4.63
C LYS A 175 -13.62 -1.83 -3.72
N GLY A 176 -14.74 -2.49 -3.42
CA GLY A 176 -15.80 -1.95 -2.57
C GLY A 176 -15.35 -1.80 -1.12
N GLU A 177 -14.72 -2.82 -0.56
CA GLU A 177 -14.18 -2.81 0.79
C GLU A 177 -13.02 -1.82 0.93
N ALA A 178 -12.15 -1.69 -0.08
CA ALA A 178 -11.08 -0.69 -0.10
C ALA A 178 -11.64 0.73 -0.01
N TRP A 179 -12.72 1.02 -0.77
CA TRP A 179 -13.43 2.29 -0.67
C TRP A 179 -14.07 2.50 0.70
N GLY A 180 -14.68 1.45 1.28
CA GLY A 180 -15.23 1.48 2.63
C GLY A 180 -14.19 1.85 3.68
N PHE A 181 -13.00 1.25 3.59
CA PHE A 181 -11.88 1.56 4.49
C PHE A 181 -11.38 3.00 4.33
N ARG A 182 -11.19 3.47 3.09
CA ARG A 182 -10.78 4.87 2.83
C ARG A 182 -11.79 5.86 3.40
N ARG A 183 -13.09 5.59 3.22
CA ARG A 183 -14.17 6.41 3.80
C ARG A 183 -14.11 6.41 5.32
N PHE A 184 -13.92 5.25 5.94
CA PHE A 184 -13.77 5.14 7.39
C PHE A 184 -12.60 5.96 7.92
N LEU A 185 -11.42 5.89 7.30
CA LEU A 185 -10.28 6.72 7.67
C LEU A 185 -10.60 8.21 7.54
N ARG A 186 -11.28 8.63 6.46
CA ARG A 186 -11.71 10.02 6.30
C ARG A 186 -12.66 10.45 7.41
N ASP A 187 -13.63 9.63 7.76
CA ASP A 187 -14.61 9.94 8.80
C ASP A 187 -13.94 10.04 10.20
N LEU A 188 -12.87 9.27 10.46
CA LEU A 188 -12.04 9.41 11.66
C LEU A 188 -11.31 10.75 11.75
N THR A 189 -10.94 11.36 10.61
CA THR A 189 -10.26 12.67 10.59
C THR A 189 -11.20 13.86 10.82
N ALA A 190 -12.52 13.63 10.80
CA ALA A 190 -13.50 14.70 10.96
C ALA A 190 -13.58 15.22 12.41
N ASN A 191 -13.20 14.40 13.38
CA ASN A 191 -13.18 14.75 14.80
C ASN A 191 -11.71 14.87 15.22
N GLU A 192 -11.31 15.98 15.85
CA GLU A 192 -9.93 16.23 16.30
C GLU A 192 -9.53 15.34 17.49
N LYS A 193 -9.57 14.02 17.27
CA LYS A 193 -9.27 12.99 18.27
C LYS A 193 -7.75 12.85 18.46
N PRO A 194 -7.28 12.56 19.68
CA PRO A 194 -5.89 12.22 19.91
C PRO A 194 -5.51 10.90 19.24
N GLU A 195 -4.22 10.72 18.96
CA GLU A 195 -3.69 9.52 18.28
C GLU A 195 -4.11 8.20 18.97
N SER A 196 -4.12 8.18 20.31
CA SER A 196 -4.50 7.00 21.11
C SER A 196 -5.94 6.58 20.84
N GLU A 197 -6.87 7.52 20.78
CA GLU A 197 -8.28 7.25 20.50
C GLU A 197 -8.48 6.75 19.08
N ILE A 198 -7.81 7.35 18.10
CA ILE A 198 -7.85 6.90 16.69
C ILE A 198 -7.39 5.44 16.59
N ARG A 199 -6.31 5.09 17.31
CA ARG A 199 -5.76 3.73 17.34
C ARG A 199 -6.71 2.75 18.01
N GLU A 200 -7.34 3.14 19.12
CA GLU A 200 -8.33 2.31 19.82
C GLU A 200 -9.58 2.07 18.98
N GLU A 201 -10.05 3.09 18.27
CA GLU A 201 -11.22 3.01 17.40
C GLU A 201 -10.98 2.07 16.21
N ILE A 202 -9.84 2.23 15.50
CA ILE A 202 -9.45 1.30 14.43
C ILE A 202 -9.34 -0.13 14.96
N LYS A 203 -8.71 -0.32 16.12
CA LYS A 203 -8.60 -1.65 16.77
C LYS A 203 -9.97 -2.23 17.11
N TRP A 204 -10.88 -1.40 17.63
CA TRP A 204 -12.22 -1.82 17.99
C TRP A 204 -13.01 -2.28 16.77
N PHE A 205 -13.02 -1.50 15.68
CA PHE A 205 -13.69 -1.86 14.43
C PHE A 205 -13.09 -3.15 13.82
N PHE A 206 -11.76 -3.29 13.86
CA PHE A 206 -11.11 -4.53 13.42
C PHE A 206 -11.51 -5.74 14.26
N LYS A 207 -11.58 -5.58 15.59
CA LYS A 207 -12.01 -6.63 16.52
C LYS A 207 -13.47 -7.03 16.25
N GLN A 208 -14.38 -6.06 16.10
CA GLN A 208 -15.79 -6.30 15.78
C GLN A 208 -15.95 -7.12 14.49
N TYR A 209 -15.23 -6.72 13.44
CA TYR A 209 -15.27 -7.43 12.17
C TYR A 209 -14.71 -8.85 12.30
N SER A 210 -13.56 -8.99 12.94
CA SER A 210 -12.91 -10.29 13.18
C SER A 210 -13.81 -11.23 13.98
N GLU A 211 -14.45 -10.74 15.04
CA GLU A 211 -15.39 -11.52 15.87
C GLU A 211 -16.65 -11.91 15.09
N SER A 212 -17.23 -10.98 14.33
CA SER A 212 -18.36 -11.28 13.44
C SER A 212 -18.00 -12.35 12.42
N MET A 213 -16.82 -12.24 11.80
CA MET A 213 -16.32 -13.23 10.84
C MET A 213 -16.03 -14.57 11.51
N LYS A 214 -15.48 -14.60 12.72
CA LYS A 214 -15.34 -15.84 13.52
C LYS A 214 -16.71 -16.48 13.73
N THR A 215 -17.72 -15.75 14.21
CA THR A 215 -19.05 -16.28 14.46
C THR A 215 -19.71 -16.83 13.20
N HIS A 216 -19.52 -16.18 12.05
CA HIS A 216 -20.07 -16.64 10.77
C HIS A 216 -19.24 -17.77 10.12
N GLN A 217 -17.92 -17.83 10.33
CA GLN A 217 -17.02 -18.90 9.87
C GLN A 217 -16.94 -20.11 10.81
N LEU A 218 -17.43 -20.00 12.06
CA LEU A 218 -17.57 -21.12 13.01
C LEU A 218 -18.64 -22.15 12.57
N LYS A 219 -19.38 -21.90 11.49
CA LYS A 219 -20.17 -22.93 10.78
C LYS A 219 -19.43 -23.64 9.65
N SER A 220 -18.18 -23.27 9.29
CA SER A 220 -17.45 -24.00 8.22
C SER A 220 -15.93 -24.14 8.32
N SER A 221 -15.22 -23.54 9.27
CA SER A 221 -13.79 -23.86 9.48
C SER A 221 -13.27 -23.32 10.81
N LEU A 222 -13.33 -24.16 11.84
CA LEU A 222 -12.59 -24.03 13.10
C LEU A 222 -11.08 -24.20 12.85
N THR A 223 -10.41 -23.19 12.28
CA THR A 223 -8.94 -22.97 12.41
C THR A 223 -8.55 -21.74 11.59
N ALA A 224 -8.22 -20.61 12.24
CA ALA A 224 -7.27 -19.59 11.74
C ALA A 224 -7.23 -18.27 12.52
N ILE A 225 -7.96 -18.08 13.63
CA ILE A 225 -7.88 -16.80 14.34
C ILE A 225 -7.82 -17.01 15.85
N ASP A 226 -6.65 -17.44 16.31
CA ASP A 226 -6.14 -17.13 17.65
C ASP A 226 -4.64 -16.87 17.51
N VAL A 227 -4.25 -15.65 17.11
CA VAL A 227 -2.88 -15.15 17.29
C VAL A 227 -2.90 -13.64 17.49
N LEU A 228 -3.31 -13.20 18.68
CA LEU A 228 -2.74 -12.02 19.31
C LEU A 228 -1.71 -12.56 20.33
N MET A 229 -0.43 -12.62 19.92
CA MET A 229 0.76 -13.03 20.71
C MET A 229 0.77 -14.43 21.37
N ILE A 230 1.82 -15.23 21.09
CA ILE A 230 2.55 -16.24 21.93
C ILE A 230 3.28 -17.25 20.98
N PRO A 231 4.47 -17.80 21.34
CA PRO A 231 5.52 -18.23 20.42
C PRO A 231 5.55 -19.73 20.07
N PHE A 232 6.35 -20.05 19.05
CA PHE A 232 6.97 -21.33 18.65
C PHE A 232 6.23 -22.67 18.86
N GLY A 233 6.02 -23.36 17.72
CA GLY A 233 6.13 -24.81 17.61
C GLY A 233 4.82 -25.60 17.74
N VAL A 234 4.36 -26.18 16.62
CA VAL A 234 4.10 -27.63 16.43
C VAL A 234 3.64 -27.86 14.98
N VAL A 235 4.25 -28.87 14.36
CA VAL A 235 4.01 -29.39 13.00
C VAL A 235 2.96 -30.52 13.03
N GLY A 236 2.13 -30.63 11.98
CA GLY A 236 1.87 -31.93 11.33
C GLY A 236 0.41 -32.42 11.19
N LYS A 237 -0.10 -32.47 9.96
CA LYS A 237 -0.39 -33.68 9.13
C LYS A 237 -1.52 -33.41 8.11
N VAL A 238 -1.20 -33.62 6.84
CA VAL A 238 -2.08 -33.53 5.67
C VAL A 238 -2.74 -34.90 5.44
N LEU A 239 -4.06 -34.93 5.27
CA LEU A 239 -4.84 -36.11 4.88
C LEU A 239 -5.24 -36.01 3.40
N THR A 240 -5.19 -37.15 2.71
CA THR A 240 -5.49 -37.33 1.29
C THR A 240 -7.00 -37.29 1.02
N PHE A 241 -7.41 -36.50 0.02
CA PHE A 241 -8.82 -36.26 -0.31
C PHE A 241 -9.22 -37.00 -1.61
N GLN A 242 -10.33 -37.75 -1.57
CA GLN A 242 -10.86 -38.57 -2.67
C GLN A 242 -11.92 -37.80 -3.47
N TRP A 243 -11.86 -37.87 -4.81
CA TRP A 243 -12.49 -36.94 -5.76
C TRP A 243 -13.87 -37.36 -6.31
N ALA A 244 -14.57 -38.32 -5.71
CA ALA A 244 -15.65 -39.03 -6.41
C ALA A 244 -17.09 -38.45 -6.33
N GLU A 245 -17.35 -37.28 -5.71
CA GLU A 245 -18.76 -36.80 -5.50
C GLU A 245 -19.02 -35.30 -5.82
N LEU A 246 -18.48 -34.75 -6.90
CA LEU A 246 -18.48 -33.29 -7.16
C LEU A 246 -19.69 -32.57 -7.82
N PRO A 247 -20.86 -33.17 -8.17
CA PRO A 247 -21.95 -32.35 -8.75
C PRO A 247 -22.81 -31.59 -7.71
N LYS A 248 -23.00 -32.10 -6.49
CA LYS A 248 -23.88 -31.49 -5.46
C LYS A 248 -23.18 -30.44 -4.57
N LEU A 249 -21.85 -30.43 -4.55
CA LEU A 249 -21.04 -29.47 -3.78
C LEU A 249 -21.07 -28.06 -4.40
N VAL A 250 -21.06 -27.92 -5.73
CA VAL A 250 -20.94 -26.60 -6.38
C VAL A 250 -22.13 -25.66 -6.10
N VAL A 251 -23.35 -26.19 -6.02
CA VAL A 251 -24.56 -25.39 -5.75
C VAL A 251 -24.65 -24.98 -4.27
N SER A 252 -24.23 -25.85 -3.36
CA SER A 252 -24.18 -25.51 -1.92
C SER A 252 -23.05 -24.52 -1.61
N PHE A 253 -21.94 -24.56 -2.34
CA PHE A 253 -20.87 -23.55 -2.24
C PHE A 253 -21.34 -22.16 -2.68
N LYS A 254 -22.07 -22.02 -3.80
CA LYS A 254 -22.60 -20.72 -4.24
C LYS A 254 -23.60 -20.13 -3.24
N LYS A 255 -24.51 -20.96 -2.69
CA LYS A 255 -25.47 -20.50 -1.67
C LYS A 255 -24.77 -20.07 -0.38
N ARG A 256 -23.75 -20.81 0.07
CA ARG A 256 -22.92 -20.44 1.22
C ARG A 256 -22.10 -19.16 0.98
N GLN A 257 -21.61 -18.94 -0.24
CA GLN A 257 -20.93 -17.68 -0.58
C GLN A 257 -21.87 -16.48 -0.54
N VAL A 258 -23.13 -16.65 -0.97
CA VAL A 258 -24.15 -15.60 -0.85
C VAL A 258 -24.46 -15.32 0.63
N GLU A 259 -24.68 -16.35 1.44
CA GLU A 259 -24.91 -16.20 2.89
C GLU A 259 -23.73 -15.56 3.62
N LEU A 260 -22.49 -15.92 3.26
CA LEU A 260 -21.27 -15.29 3.79
C LEU A 260 -21.16 -13.83 3.38
N ARG A 261 -21.46 -13.49 2.12
CA ARG A 261 -21.45 -12.09 1.65
C ARG A 261 -22.56 -11.26 2.30
N GLU A 262 -23.73 -11.83 2.50
CA GLU A 262 -24.82 -11.17 3.23
C GLU A 262 -24.45 -10.92 4.70
N ALA A 263 -23.76 -11.87 5.33
CA ALA A 263 -23.21 -11.70 6.67
C ALA A 263 -22.12 -10.62 6.71
N GLU A 264 -21.18 -10.63 5.77
CA GLU A 264 -20.15 -9.59 5.63
C GLU A 264 -20.75 -8.19 5.45
N MET A 265 -21.79 -8.06 4.62
CA MET A 265 -22.47 -6.77 4.38
C MET A 265 -23.14 -6.18 5.63
N LYS A 266 -23.54 -7.06 6.56
CA LYS A 266 -24.22 -6.70 7.83
C LYS A 266 -23.27 -6.70 9.02
N ALA A 267 -22.04 -7.16 8.86
CA ALA A 267 -21.08 -7.29 9.94
C ALA A 267 -20.70 -5.91 10.51
N PRO A 268 -20.69 -5.74 11.84
CA PRO A 268 -20.11 -4.55 12.44
C PRO A 268 -18.61 -4.48 12.08
N GLY A 269 -18.14 -3.29 11.68
CA GLY A 269 -16.75 -3.06 11.28
C GLY A 269 -16.35 -3.59 9.91
N LYS A 270 -17.31 -3.85 9.02
CA LYS A 270 -17.08 -4.16 7.61
C LYS A 270 -16.19 -3.14 6.88
N GLU A 271 -16.09 -1.92 7.40
CA GLU A 271 -15.16 -0.88 6.95
C GLU A 271 -13.70 -1.35 7.00
N CYS A 272 -13.36 -2.24 7.94
CA CYS A 272 -12.03 -2.84 8.08
C CYS A 272 -11.87 -4.16 7.29
N ALA A 273 -12.87 -4.59 6.52
CA ALA A 273 -12.84 -5.86 5.78
C ALA A 273 -11.66 -5.94 4.81
N TYR A 274 -11.32 -4.82 4.15
CA TYR A 274 -10.17 -4.73 3.25
C TYR A 274 -8.88 -5.13 3.94
N VAL A 275 -8.59 -4.49 5.09
CA VAL A 275 -7.39 -4.75 5.88
C VAL A 275 -7.36 -6.18 6.38
N PHE A 276 -8.48 -6.67 6.89
CA PHE A 276 -8.58 -8.03 7.41
C PHE A 276 -8.28 -9.09 6.34
N LYS A 277 -8.93 -9.01 5.16
CA LYS A 277 -8.72 -9.98 4.08
C LYS A 277 -7.32 -9.84 3.47
N ALA A 278 -6.79 -8.61 3.36
CA ALA A 278 -5.40 -8.38 2.95
C ALA A 278 -4.44 -9.11 3.89
N GLN A 279 -4.61 -8.95 5.21
CA GLN A 279 -3.77 -9.62 6.21
C GLN A 279 -3.83 -11.15 6.09
N GLN A 280 -4.99 -11.74 5.80
CA GLN A 280 -5.10 -13.18 5.59
C GLN A 280 -4.29 -13.66 4.37
N GLN A 281 -4.30 -12.88 3.29
CA GLN A 281 -3.66 -13.27 2.04
C GLN A 281 -2.15 -13.02 2.02
N PHE A 282 -1.68 -11.85 2.47
CA PHE A 282 -0.30 -11.41 2.23
C PHE A 282 0.61 -11.50 3.46
N ARG A 283 0.08 -11.58 4.69
CA ARG A 283 0.90 -11.60 5.92
C ARG A 283 1.67 -12.91 6.12
N THR A 284 1.17 -14.01 5.58
CA THR A 284 1.80 -15.35 5.71
C THR A 284 2.97 -15.52 4.74
N GLN A 285 2.94 -14.83 3.59
CA GLN A 285 3.99 -14.89 2.57
C GLN A 285 5.23 -14.09 3.01
N SER A 286 5.01 -12.90 3.58
CA SER A 286 6.02 -11.99 4.16
C SER A 286 6.97 -12.62 5.20
N LYS A 287 6.47 -13.49 6.10
CA LYS A 287 7.29 -14.11 7.17
C LYS A 287 8.26 -15.16 6.67
N SER A 288 8.09 -15.67 5.45
CA SER A 288 8.98 -16.68 4.87
C SER A 288 10.22 -16.03 4.24
N ALA A 289 10.08 -14.79 3.74
CA ALA A 289 11.17 -14.00 3.17
C ALA A 289 12.01 -13.26 4.23
N GLU A 290 11.43 -12.91 5.39
CA GLU A 290 12.15 -12.28 6.52
C GLU A 290 13.29 -13.17 7.09
N ARG A 291 13.28 -14.48 6.82
CA ARG A 291 14.40 -15.38 7.16
C ARG A 291 15.51 -15.41 6.11
N ALA A 292 15.29 -14.86 4.92
CA ALA A 292 16.21 -14.90 3.80
C ALA A 292 16.89 -13.56 3.50
N PHE A 293 16.41 -12.44 4.05
CA PHE A 293 16.93 -11.12 3.70
C PHE A 293 16.81 -10.12 4.87
N THR A 294 17.93 -9.85 5.55
CA THR A 294 18.05 -8.69 6.43
C THR A 294 18.25 -7.43 5.59
N ARG A 295 17.17 -6.77 5.18
CA ARG A 295 17.21 -5.34 4.82
C ARG A 295 17.12 -4.50 6.09
N PRO A 296 17.74 -3.31 6.14
CA PRO A 296 17.60 -2.42 7.28
C PRO A 296 16.14 -2.02 7.40
N ALA A 297 15.62 -2.11 8.63
CA ALA A 297 14.30 -1.64 8.97
C ALA A 297 14.14 -0.19 8.46
N LEU A 298 13.12 0.05 7.64
CA LEU A 298 12.41 1.32 7.63
C LEU A 298 11.79 1.48 9.02
N SER A 299 12.63 1.81 10.00
CA SER A 299 12.19 2.35 11.27
C SER A 299 11.56 3.69 10.95
N TRP A 300 10.25 3.79 11.14
CA TRP A 300 9.59 5.09 11.33
C TRP A 300 10.06 5.63 12.70
N PRO A 301 10.92 6.65 12.78
CA PRO A 301 11.38 7.19 14.05
C PRO A 301 10.66 8.53 14.32
N ILE A 302 9.73 8.48 15.28
CA ILE A 302 9.30 9.51 16.26
C ILE A 302 9.18 10.96 15.76
#